data_AF-A0A7Y6IE80-F1
#
_entry.id   AF-A0A7Y6IE80-F1
#
_cell.length_a   1.000
_cell.length_b   1.000
_cell.length_c   1.000
_cell.angle_alpha   90.00
_cell.angle_beta   90.00
_cell.angle_gamma   90.00
#
_symmetry.space_group_name_H-M   'P 1'
#
loop_
_entity.id
_entity.type
_entity.pdbx_description
1 polymer ?
#
loop_
_entity_poly.entity_id
_entity_poly.type
_entity_poly.pdbx_seq_one_letter_code
_entity_poly.pdbx_strand_id
1 'polypeptide(L)'
;MTPEQRLVEVLGEPPAPEGTWEREAAYLSAAARRLGVPAHGLAARVRAVEGVAAVEERPNGFLRIVVEVPGRLVETVGPLSLPDPWPDFPRTWDNPGFAVRYAHARAVAVRRRARDLGVPEEGFRPELLRDPRDRAVLRVLAELPGRLAKGERAERAWSAYAVRLATAYHDAYELAPALPVGDEEPSPLHTARVRLARAVEDVLPGPDRL
;
A
#
# COMPACT_ATOMS: atom_id res chain seq x y z
N MET A 1 -10.43 4.29 13.98
CA MET A 1 -9.02 4.66 13.78
C MET A 1 -8.25 3.39 13.51
N THR A 2 -7.57 3.29 12.38
CA THR A 2 -6.83 2.07 11.98
C THR A 2 -5.53 1.91 12.79
N PRO A 3 -4.93 0.71 12.84
CA PRO A 3 -3.62 0.49 13.44
C PRO A 3 -2.55 1.47 12.95
N GLU A 4 -2.52 1.78 11.65
CA GLU A 4 -1.55 2.68 11.04
C GLU A 4 -1.76 4.13 11.52
N GLN A 5 -3.01 4.58 11.66
CA GLN A 5 -3.31 5.90 12.21
C GLN A 5 -2.88 6.01 13.69
N ARG A 6 -3.13 4.96 14.48
CA ARG A 6 -2.66 4.87 15.88
C ARG A 6 -1.14 4.89 15.98
N LEU A 7 -0.45 4.20 15.08
CA LEU A 7 1.01 4.22 15.02
C LEU A 7 1.54 5.63 14.77
N VAL A 8 0.96 6.38 13.83
CA VAL A 8 1.33 7.78 13.56
C VAL A 8 1.12 8.64 14.82
N GLU A 9 0.01 8.47 15.52
CA GLU A 9 -0.28 9.22 16.76
C GLU A 9 0.76 8.94 17.86
N VAL A 10 1.10 7.67 18.08
CA VAL A 10 2.06 7.27 19.13
C VAL A 10 3.48 7.73 18.79
N LEU A 11 3.87 7.62 17.52
CA LEU A 11 5.21 7.93 17.04
C LEU A 11 5.42 9.42 16.73
N GLY A 12 4.34 10.18 16.54
CA GLY A 12 4.38 11.59 16.09
C GLY A 12 4.68 11.75 14.60
N GLU A 13 4.93 10.66 13.87
CA GLU A 13 5.20 10.64 12.45
C GLU A 13 4.89 9.27 11.83
N PRO A 14 4.62 9.20 10.51
CA PRO A 14 4.46 7.91 9.86
C PRO A 14 5.76 7.10 9.83
N PRO A 15 5.74 5.84 10.31
CA PRO A 15 6.91 4.99 10.22
C PRO A 15 7.12 4.51 8.78
N ALA A 16 8.36 4.19 8.41
CA ALA A 16 8.69 3.75 7.05
C ALA A 16 8.64 2.23 6.94
N PRO A 17 8.07 1.63 5.89
CA PRO A 17 8.08 0.18 5.76
C PRO A 17 9.48 -0.35 5.47
N GLU A 18 9.88 -1.43 6.12
CA GLU A 18 11.18 -2.09 6.00
C GLU A 18 11.04 -3.44 5.26
N GLY A 19 12.06 -3.79 4.46
CA GLY A 19 12.10 -5.08 3.77
C GLY A 19 11.08 -5.22 2.65
N THR A 20 10.82 -6.47 2.25
CA THR A 20 9.94 -6.82 1.11
C THR A 20 8.49 -7.08 1.51
N TRP A 21 8.22 -7.34 2.79
CA TRP A 21 6.92 -7.79 3.33
C TRP A 21 6.42 -9.16 2.84
N GLU A 22 7.25 -9.89 2.09
CA GLU A 22 6.89 -11.22 1.56
C GLU A 22 6.52 -12.21 2.68
N ARG A 23 7.27 -12.19 3.78
CA ARG A 23 7.05 -13.07 4.94
C ARG A 23 6.54 -12.34 6.17
N GLU A 24 7.10 -11.16 6.41
CA GLU A 24 6.82 -10.37 7.61
C GLU A 24 6.74 -8.90 7.21
N ALA A 25 5.63 -8.26 7.57
CA ALA A 25 5.44 -6.85 7.34
C ALA A 25 5.90 -6.06 8.56
N ALA A 26 6.97 -5.31 8.36
CA ALA A 26 7.56 -4.50 9.40
C ALA A 26 7.72 -3.05 8.97
N TYR A 27 7.60 -2.16 9.94
CA TYR A 27 7.97 -0.77 9.84
C TYR A 27 9.23 -0.49 10.66
N LEU A 28 9.97 0.52 10.26
CA LEU A 28 11.10 1.09 10.97
C LEU A 28 10.77 2.54 11.37
N SER A 29 10.99 2.88 12.63
CA SER A 29 10.75 4.21 13.17
C SER A 29 11.96 4.77 13.91
N ALA A 30 12.31 6.03 13.58
CA ALA A 30 13.32 6.81 14.28
C ALA A 30 12.74 7.67 15.41
N ALA A 31 11.43 7.55 15.68
CA ALA A 31 10.67 8.49 16.50
C ALA A 31 11.27 8.70 17.89
N ALA A 32 11.74 7.64 18.56
CA ALA A 32 12.39 7.75 19.87
C ALA A 32 13.56 8.75 19.85
N ARG A 33 14.39 8.68 18.82
CA ARG A 33 15.54 9.58 18.64
C ARG A 33 15.12 11.00 18.33
N ARG A 34 14.12 11.17 17.45
CA ARG A 34 13.62 12.51 17.06
C ARG A 34 12.96 13.23 18.22
N LEU A 35 12.22 12.48 19.05
CA LEU A 35 11.55 12.99 20.24
C LEU A 35 12.49 13.13 21.45
N GLY A 36 13.71 12.60 21.39
CA GLY A 36 14.66 12.61 22.50
C GLY A 36 14.19 11.76 23.71
N VAL A 37 13.38 10.72 23.48
CA VAL A 37 12.84 9.85 24.53
C VAL A 37 13.51 8.46 24.52
N PRO A 38 13.56 7.75 25.66
CA PRO A 38 14.06 6.37 25.68
C PRO A 38 13.26 5.45 24.76
N ALA A 39 13.95 4.68 23.92
CA ALA A 39 13.34 3.75 22.97
C ALA A 39 12.38 2.76 23.67
N HIS A 40 12.76 2.27 24.85
CA HIS A 40 11.97 1.33 25.63
C HIS A 40 10.58 1.86 26.01
N GLY A 41 10.50 3.11 26.47
CA GLY A 41 9.23 3.74 26.85
C GLY A 41 8.31 3.92 25.65
N LEU A 42 8.86 4.32 24.49
CA LEU A 42 8.08 4.43 23.26
C LEU A 42 7.67 3.06 22.73
N ALA A 43 8.56 2.06 22.79
CA ALA A 43 8.28 0.69 22.37
C ALA A 43 7.11 0.08 23.16
N ALA A 44 7.03 0.32 24.47
CA ALA A 44 5.90 -0.12 25.30
C ALA A 44 4.57 0.49 24.83
N ARG A 45 4.54 1.77 24.49
CA ARG A 45 3.35 2.43 23.93
C ARG A 45 2.97 1.86 22.57
N VAL A 46 3.95 1.60 21.70
CA VAL A 46 3.71 0.99 20.37
C VAL A 46 3.18 -0.43 20.50
N ARG A 47 3.69 -1.25 21.44
CA ARG A 47 3.17 -2.60 21.70
C ARG A 47 1.71 -2.62 22.13
N ALA A 48 1.22 -1.54 22.73
CA ALA A 48 -0.18 -1.39 23.13
C ALA A 48 -1.11 -1.02 21.95
N VAL A 49 -0.57 -0.72 20.77
CA VAL A 49 -1.35 -0.43 19.57
C VAL A 49 -1.91 -1.74 18.99
N GLU A 50 -3.23 -1.83 18.91
CA GLU A 50 -3.94 -2.94 18.25
C GLU A 50 -3.40 -3.17 16.83
N GLY A 51 -3.15 -4.44 16.48
CA GLY A 51 -2.59 -4.85 15.19
C GLY A 51 -1.05 -4.87 15.13
N VAL A 52 -0.35 -4.42 16.17
CA VAL A 52 1.09 -4.62 16.33
C VAL A 52 1.35 -6.02 16.88
N ALA A 53 2.06 -6.85 16.11
CA ALA A 53 2.43 -8.20 16.50
C ALA A 53 3.70 -8.24 17.36
N ALA A 54 4.69 -7.38 17.06
CA ALA A 54 5.94 -7.32 17.79
C ALA A 54 6.62 -5.95 17.67
N VAL A 55 7.43 -5.60 18.67
CA VAL A 55 8.30 -4.42 18.63
C VAL A 55 9.69 -4.79 19.13
N GLU A 56 10.68 -4.63 18.26
CA GLU A 56 12.10 -4.82 18.57
C GLU A 56 12.79 -3.44 18.69
N GLU A 57 13.53 -3.27 19.77
CA GLU A 57 14.39 -2.11 19.98
C GLU A 57 15.76 -2.39 19.38
N ARG A 58 16.15 -1.63 18.36
CA ARG A 58 17.45 -1.79 17.70
C ARG A 58 18.53 -1.06 18.49
N PRO A 59 19.80 -1.53 18.48
CA PRO A 59 20.90 -0.91 19.24
C PRO A 59 21.13 0.58 18.91
N ASN A 60 20.74 1.00 17.71
CA ASN A 60 20.85 2.38 17.23
C ASN A 60 19.65 3.27 17.64
N GLY A 61 18.75 2.78 18.51
CA GLY A 61 17.59 3.52 19.02
C GLY A 61 16.38 3.57 18.08
N PHE A 62 16.41 2.82 16.97
CA PHE A 62 15.24 2.66 16.11
C PHE A 62 14.31 1.57 16.66
N LEU A 63 13.01 1.71 16.35
CA LEU A 63 12.01 0.69 16.63
C LEU A 63 11.67 -0.04 15.34
N ARG A 64 11.77 -1.37 15.36
CA ARG A 64 11.23 -2.23 14.31
C ARG A 64 9.88 -2.77 14.79
N ILE A 65 8.84 -2.52 14.03
CA ILE A 65 7.43 -2.70 14.42
C ILE A 65 6.81 -3.68 13.43
N VAL A 66 6.52 -4.90 13.86
CA VAL A 66 5.86 -5.92 13.04
C VAL A 66 4.35 -5.76 13.20
N VAL A 67 3.62 -5.78 12.09
CA VAL A 67 2.15 -5.71 12.07
C VAL A 67 1.56 -7.05 11.66
N GLU A 68 0.44 -7.41 12.29
CA GLU A 68 -0.21 -8.72 12.10
C GLU A 68 -0.97 -8.79 10.77
N VAL A 69 -1.73 -7.73 10.44
CA VAL A 69 -2.61 -7.70 9.27
C VAL A 69 -2.32 -6.47 8.39
N PRO A 70 -1.27 -6.52 7.54
CA PRO A 70 -0.85 -5.42 6.67
C PRO A 70 -1.91 -4.97 5.67
N GLY A 71 -2.86 -5.85 5.34
CA GLY A 71 -3.95 -5.52 4.42
C GLY A 71 -4.88 -4.42 4.94
N ARG A 72 -4.90 -4.17 6.26
CA ARG A 72 -5.67 -3.07 6.89
C ARG A 72 -5.30 -1.70 6.33
N LEU A 73 -4.05 -1.54 5.90
CA LEU A 73 -3.54 -0.34 5.23
C LEU A 73 -4.46 0.14 4.09
N VAL A 74 -5.07 -0.78 3.33
CA VAL A 74 -5.97 -0.46 2.21
C VAL A 74 -7.15 0.42 2.67
N GLU A 75 -7.60 0.27 3.92
CA GLU A 75 -8.70 1.06 4.50
C GLU A 75 -8.31 2.52 4.80
N THR A 76 -7.00 2.81 4.82
CA THR A 76 -6.45 4.16 5.07
C THR A 76 -6.16 4.94 3.78
N VAL A 77 -6.16 4.24 2.65
CA VAL A 77 -5.89 4.83 1.34
C VAL A 77 -7.19 5.40 0.80
N GLY A 78 -7.15 6.67 0.39
CA GLY A 78 -8.25 7.35 -0.27
C GLY A 78 -7.78 8.05 -1.55
N PRO A 79 -8.70 8.59 -2.35
CA PRO A 79 -8.37 9.18 -3.64
C PRO A 79 -7.41 10.35 -3.49
N LEU A 80 -6.33 10.32 -4.26
CA LEU A 80 -5.28 11.34 -4.33
C LEU A 80 -5.17 11.87 -5.75
N SER A 81 -5.03 13.19 -5.86
CA SER A 81 -4.67 13.83 -7.12
C SER A 81 -3.15 14.03 -7.14
N LEU A 82 -2.43 13.01 -7.59
CA LEU A 82 -0.97 13.09 -7.77
C LEU A 82 -0.63 13.70 -9.14
N PRO A 83 0.51 14.42 -9.27
CA PRO A 83 0.98 14.91 -10.56
C PRO A 83 1.20 13.80 -11.57
N ASP A 84 0.83 14.02 -12.83
CA ASP A 84 1.20 13.22 -13.99
C ASP A 84 2.15 14.02 -14.90
N PRO A 85 3.47 14.00 -14.62
CA PRO A 85 4.43 14.78 -15.38
C PRO A 85 4.88 14.11 -16.69
N TRP A 86 4.37 12.91 -17.01
CA TRP A 86 4.88 12.13 -18.13
C TRP A 86 4.15 12.45 -19.43
N PRO A 87 4.86 12.41 -20.59
CA PRO A 87 4.19 12.53 -21.87
C PRO A 87 3.23 11.36 -22.12
N ASP A 88 2.18 11.60 -22.91
CA ASP A 88 1.21 10.54 -23.26
C ASP A 88 1.79 9.52 -24.24
N PHE A 89 2.69 9.96 -25.13
CA PHE A 89 3.32 9.14 -26.17
C PHE A 89 4.84 9.00 -25.97
N PRO A 90 5.44 7.89 -26.41
CA PRO A 90 4.77 6.70 -26.97
C PRO A 90 4.05 5.88 -25.89
N ARG A 91 3.00 5.15 -26.28
CA ARG A 91 2.24 4.26 -25.37
C ARG A 91 2.88 2.88 -25.31
N THR A 92 4.09 2.82 -24.77
CA THR A 92 4.89 1.58 -24.63
C THR A 92 5.37 1.42 -23.19
N TRP A 93 5.76 0.20 -22.81
CA TRP A 93 6.27 -0.10 -21.46
C TRP A 93 7.55 0.68 -21.09
N ASP A 94 8.33 1.13 -22.08
CA ASP A 94 9.50 1.99 -21.87
C ASP A 94 9.13 3.42 -21.43
N ASN A 95 7.87 3.83 -21.64
CA ASN A 95 7.33 5.08 -21.12
C ASN A 95 6.76 4.85 -19.71
N PRO A 96 7.37 5.42 -18.65
CA PRO A 96 6.88 5.21 -17.28
C PRO A 96 5.47 5.76 -17.04
N GLY A 97 5.09 6.84 -17.73
CA GLY A 97 3.74 7.40 -17.64
C GLY A 97 2.69 6.45 -18.20
N PHE A 98 3.01 5.78 -19.31
CA PHE A 98 2.13 4.74 -19.86
C PHE A 98 1.96 3.58 -18.89
N ALA A 99 3.05 3.07 -18.30
CA ALA A 99 2.97 1.99 -17.31
C ALA A 99 2.08 2.39 -16.12
N VAL A 100 2.27 3.59 -15.57
CA VAL A 100 1.47 4.11 -14.45
C VAL A 100 -0.02 4.22 -14.81
N ARG A 101 -0.35 4.91 -15.92
CA ARG A 101 -1.75 5.08 -16.35
C ARG A 101 -2.41 3.75 -16.70
N TYR A 102 -1.66 2.80 -17.24
CA TYR A 102 -2.17 1.49 -17.57
C TYR A 102 -2.42 0.63 -16.32
N ALA A 103 -1.60 0.75 -15.28
CA ALA A 103 -1.89 0.16 -13.96
C ALA A 103 -3.21 0.70 -13.38
N HIS A 104 -3.42 2.03 -13.42
CA HIS A 104 -4.69 2.65 -13.04
C HIS A 104 -5.86 2.09 -13.87
N ALA A 105 -5.74 2.04 -15.20
CA ALA A 105 -6.79 1.51 -16.07
C ALA A 105 -7.14 0.05 -15.77
N ARG A 106 -6.14 -0.79 -15.44
CA ARG A 106 -6.35 -2.17 -14.98
C ARG A 106 -7.12 -2.23 -13.66
N ALA A 107 -6.77 -1.39 -12.69
CA ALA A 107 -7.46 -1.32 -11.40
C ALA A 107 -8.93 -0.93 -11.57
N VAL A 108 -9.22 0.09 -12.38
CA VAL A 108 -10.59 0.48 -12.75
C VAL A 108 -11.34 -0.67 -13.43
N ALA A 109 -10.69 -1.35 -14.38
CA ALA A 109 -11.29 -2.47 -15.09
C ALA A 109 -11.59 -3.66 -14.17
N VAL A 110 -10.69 -3.99 -13.24
CA VAL A 110 -10.91 -5.01 -12.19
C VAL A 110 -12.16 -4.66 -11.40
N ARG A 111 -12.23 -3.44 -10.87
CA ARG A 111 -13.36 -3.04 -10.01
C ARG A 111 -14.70 -3.06 -10.75
N ARG A 112 -14.71 -2.67 -12.03
CA ARG A 112 -15.91 -2.77 -12.88
C ARG A 112 -16.32 -4.23 -13.11
N ARG A 113 -15.39 -5.05 -13.61
CA ARG A 113 -15.65 -6.45 -13.95
C ARG A 113 -15.98 -7.31 -12.74
N ALA A 114 -15.44 -6.99 -11.57
CA ALA A 114 -15.78 -7.66 -10.31
C ALA A 114 -17.29 -7.66 -10.04
N ARG A 115 -17.97 -6.54 -10.35
CA ARG A 115 -19.43 -6.42 -10.23
C ARG A 115 -20.15 -7.34 -11.21
N ASP A 116 -19.71 -7.34 -12.46
CA ASP A 116 -20.28 -8.17 -13.52
C ASP A 116 -20.13 -9.67 -13.21
N LEU A 117 -19.05 -10.04 -12.50
CA LEU A 117 -18.75 -11.41 -12.06
C LEU A 117 -19.31 -11.74 -10.67
N GLY A 118 -20.11 -10.86 -10.06
CA GLY A 118 -20.75 -11.14 -8.76
C GLY A 118 -19.81 -11.17 -7.55
N VAL A 119 -18.61 -10.59 -7.65
CA VAL A 119 -17.71 -10.44 -6.49
C VAL A 119 -18.34 -9.46 -5.50
N PRO A 120 -18.56 -9.87 -4.22
CA PRO A 120 -19.15 -8.99 -3.23
C PRO A 120 -18.30 -7.73 -2.99
N GLU A 121 -18.95 -6.57 -2.94
CA GLU A 121 -18.29 -5.33 -2.55
C GLU A 121 -17.99 -5.30 -1.04
N GLU A 122 -18.83 -5.96 -0.23
CA GLU A 122 -18.68 -6.05 1.23
C GLU A 122 -17.94 -7.32 1.66
N GLY A 123 -17.61 -7.42 2.94
CA GLY A 123 -16.90 -8.60 3.49
C GLY A 123 -15.40 -8.57 3.22
N PHE A 124 -14.79 -7.38 3.17
CA PHE A 124 -13.34 -7.24 3.04
C PHE A 124 -12.61 -7.96 4.19
N ARG A 125 -11.75 -8.91 3.84
CA ARG A 125 -10.89 -9.67 4.77
C ARG A 125 -9.41 -9.37 4.51
N PRO A 126 -8.83 -8.33 5.13
CA PRO A 126 -7.46 -7.87 4.84
C PRO A 126 -6.38 -8.92 5.12
N GLU A 127 -6.63 -9.87 6.02
CA GLU A 127 -5.75 -10.98 6.34
C GLU A 127 -5.55 -11.96 5.17
N LEU A 128 -6.42 -11.93 4.15
CA LEU A 128 -6.29 -12.76 2.96
C LEU A 128 -5.24 -12.25 1.97
N LEU A 129 -4.79 -11.00 2.08
CA LEU A 129 -3.73 -10.41 1.25
C LEU A 129 -2.34 -10.88 1.69
N ARG A 130 -2.13 -12.20 1.67
CA ARG A 130 -0.93 -12.89 2.15
C ARG A 130 0.00 -13.35 1.03
N ASP A 131 -0.45 -13.32 -0.22
CA ASP A 131 0.40 -13.66 -1.36
C ASP A 131 1.58 -12.67 -1.43
N PRO A 132 2.82 -13.12 -1.70
CA PRO A 132 3.96 -12.23 -1.90
C PRO A 132 3.70 -11.05 -2.84
N ARG A 133 2.86 -11.22 -3.87
CA ARG A 133 2.54 -10.16 -4.83
C ARG A 133 1.56 -9.15 -4.25
N ASP A 134 0.54 -9.62 -3.52
CA ASP A 134 -0.36 -8.75 -2.75
C ASP A 134 0.44 -7.94 -1.71
N ARG A 135 1.37 -8.61 -1.02
CA ARG A 135 2.28 -8.00 -0.04
C ARG A 135 3.23 -6.98 -0.66
N ALA A 136 3.73 -7.21 -1.88
CA ALA A 136 4.58 -6.26 -2.58
C ALA A 136 3.84 -4.93 -2.86
N VAL A 137 2.57 -5.00 -3.27
CA VAL A 137 1.72 -3.80 -3.45
C VAL A 137 1.50 -3.10 -2.12
N LEU A 138 1.09 -3.83 -1.08
CA LEU A 138 0.89 -3.30 0.27
C LEU A 138 2.14 -2.61 0.82
N ARG A 139 3.32 -3.19 0.60
CA ARG A 139 4.60 -2.60 0.99
C ARG A 139 4.73 -1.22 0.33
N VAL A 140 4.54 -1.11 -0.98
CA VAL A 140 4.70 0.18 -1.67
C VAL A 140 3.67 1.18 -1.14
N LEU A 141 2.39 0.79 -1.01
CA LEU A 141 1.35 1.64 -0.42
C LEU A 141 1.73 2.13 0.99
N ALA A 142 2.44 1.33 1.79
CA ALA A 142 2.83 1.70 3.16
C ALA A 142 3.82 2.88 3.22
N GLU A 143 4.49 3.23 2.10
CA GLU A 143 5.32 4.44 2.02
C GLU A 143 4.48 5.74 1.91
N LEU A 144 3.20 5.63 1.53
CA LEU A 144 2.36 6.77 1.14
C LEU A 144 2.24 7.84 2.24
N PRO A 145 1.92 7.51 3.51
CA PRO A 145 1.73 8.54 4.54
C PRO A 145 3.00 9.39 4.77
N GLY A 146 4.16 8.74 4.77
CA GLY A 146 5.45 9.43 4.94
C GLY A 146 5.85 10.30 3.74
N ARG A 147 5.29 10.03 2.54
CA ARG A 147 5.48 10.87 1.35
C ARG A 147 4.58 12.09 1.38
N LEU A 148 3.31 11.92 1.77
CA LEU A 148 2.36 13.03 1.95
C LEU A 148 2.87 14.03 3.00
N ALA A 149 3.47 13.55 4.09
CA ALA A 149 4.01 14.41 5.15
C ALA A 149 5.19 15.32 4.71
N LYS A 150 5.83 15.08 3.55
CA LYS A 150 7.03 15.83 3.10
C LYS A 150 6.72 17.07 2.24
N GLY A 151 5.46 17.31 1.87
CA GLY A 151 5.04 18.49 1.11
C GLY A 151 5.73 18.64 -0.26
N GLU A 152 5.98 19.90 -0.68
CA GLU A 152 6.46 20.27 -2.03
C GLU A 152 7.83 19.67 -2.44
N ARG A 153 8.68 19.27 -1.49
CA ARG A 153 9.95 18.55 -1.79
C ARG A 153 9.73 17.16 -2.44
N ALA A 154 8.49 16.71 -2.58
CA ALA A 154 8.12 15.37 -2.99
C ALA A 154 7.79 15.18 -4.49
N GLU A 155 7.64 16.23 -5.32
CA GLU A 155 7.21 16.07 -6.74
C GLU A 155 8.02 15.02 -7.52
N ARG A 156 9.36 15.15 -7.57
CA ARG A 156 10.21 14.14 -8.23
C ARG A 156 10.17 12.77 -7.53
N ALA A 157 9.93 12.75 -6.22
CA ALA A 157 9.81 11.52 -5.47
C ALA A 157 8.49 10.77 -5.75
N TRP A 158 7.44 11.48 -6.19
CA TRP A 158 6.16 10.89 -6.58
C TRP A 158 6.25 10.08 -7.87
N SER A 159 7.00 10.56 -8.86
CA SER A 159 7.18 9.82 -10.11
C SER A 159 7.78 8.43 -9.88
N ALA A 160 8.90 8.35 -9.14
CA ALA A 160 9.53 7.09 -8.82
C ALA A 160 8.65 6.17 -7.96
N TYR A 161 7.83 6.76 -7.09
CA TYR A 161 6.88 6.02 -6.26
C TYR A 161 5.75 5.40 -7.09
N ALA A 162 5.10 6.19 -7.93
CA ALA A 162 4.00 5.75 -8.77
C ALA A 162 4.46 4.66 -9.74
N VAL A 163 5.66 4.79 -10.32
CA VAL A 163 6.25 3.72 -11.15
C VAL A 163 6.43 2.43 -10.35
N ARG A 164 6.99 2.50 -9.14
CA ARG A 164 7.15 1.31 -8.28
C ARG A 164 5.82 0.67 -7.90
N LEU A 165 4.79 1.48 -7.61
CA LEU A 165 3.45 0.99 -7.30
C LEU A 165 2.80 0.33 -8.51
N ALA A 166 2.92 0.96 -9.68
CA ALA A 166 2.44 0.42 -10.95
C ALA A 166 3.12 -0.92 -11.26
N THR A 167 4.45 -1.01 -11.17
CA THR A 167 5.19 -2.27 -11.38
C THR A 167 4.70 -3.37 -10.44
N ALA A 168 4.64 -3.12 -9.13
CA ALA A 168 4.16 -4.11 -8.17
C ALA A 168 2.72 -4.55 -8.46
N TYR A 169 1.87 -3.61 -8.89
CA TYR A 169 0.49 -3.92 -9.25
C TYR A 169 0.36 -4.69 -10.57
N HIS A 170 1.20 -4.42 -11.58
CA HIS A 170 1.26 -5.22 -12.80
C HIS A 170 1.59 -6.68 -12.47
N ASP A 171 2.62 -6.91 -11.65
CA ASP A 171 3.00 -8.26 -11.23
C ASP A 171 1.86 -8.96 -10.48
N ALA A 172 1.19 -8.26 -9.56
CA ALA A 172 0.03 -8.80 -8.85
C ALA A 172 -1.15 -9.08 -9.79
N TYR A 173 -1.44 -8.19 -10.74
CA TYR A 173 -2.52 -8.38 -11.70
C TYR A 173 -2.33 -9.63 -12.56
N GLU A 174 -1.09 -9.90 -13.02
CA GLU A 174 -0.78 -11.05 -13.86
C GLU A 174 -0.69 -12.36 -13.08
N LEU A 175 -0.08 -12.35 -11.88
CA LEU A 175 0.29 -13.56 -11.15
C LEU A 175 -0.62 -13.88 -9.95
N ALA A 176 -1.44 -12.92 -9.52
CA ALA A 176 -2.34 -13.01 -8.38
C ALA A 176 -3.68 -12.33 -8.72
N PRO A 177 -4.44 -12.86 -9.71
CA PRO A 177 -5.60 -12.19 -10.27
C PRO A 177 -6.63 -11.87 -9.18
N ALA A 178 -7.23 -10.68 -9.32
CA ALA A 178 -8.27 -10.17 -8.42
C ALA A 178 -9.66 -10.67 -8.78
N LEU A 179 -9.84 -11.17 -9.99
CA LEU A 179 -11.12 -11.67 -10.52
C LEU A 179 -11.07 -13.19 -10.62
N PRO A 180 -12.21 -13.88 -10.44
CA PRO A 180 -12.32 -15.30 -10.72
C PRO A 180 -11.94 -15.62 -12.17
N VAL A 181 -11.30 -16.77 -12.39
CA VAL A 181 -10.84 -17.21 -13.72
C VAL A 181 -11.51 -18.53 -14.12
N GLY A 182 -12.03 -18.61 -15.35
CA GLY A 182 -12.70 -19.80 -15.85
C GLY A 182 -14.00 -20.08 -15.10
N ASP A 183 -14.14 -21.29 -14.56
CA ASP A 183 -15.31 -21.72 -13.77
C ASP A 183 -15.14 -21.44 -12.26
N GLU A 184 -14.16 -20.63 -11.86
CA GLU A 184 -13.96 -20.25 -10.46
C GLU A 184 -15.10 -19.35 -9.95
N GLU A 185 -15.66 -19.70 -8.80
CA GLU A 185 -16.66 -18.88 -8.12
C GLU A 185 -16.03 -17.70 -7.36
N PRO A 186 -16.71 -16.54 -7.28
CA PRO A 186 -16.30 -15.45 -6.41
C PRO A 186 -16.03 -15.91 -4.96
N SER A 187 -14.99 -15.35 -4.36
CA SER A 187 -14.53 -15.74 -3.03
C SER A 187 -14.11 -14.50 -2.23
N PRO A 188 -13.99 -14.59 -0.90
CA PRO A 188 -13.51 -13.47 -0.08
C PRO A 188 -12.11 -12.96 -0.46
N LEU A 189 -11.26 -13.80 -1.08
CA LEU A 189 -9.96 -13.38 -1.60
C LEU A 189 -10.12 -12.42 -2.79
N HIS A 190 -11.08 -12.69 -3.69
CA HIS A 190 -11.41 -11.77 -4.79
C HIS A 190 -11.85 -10.41 -4.25
N THR A 191 -12.73 -10.38 -3.26
CA THR A 191 -13.11 -9.12 -2.58
C THR A 191 -11.88 -8.39 -2.02
N ALA A 192 -10.97 -9.11 -1.35
CA ALA A 192 -9.76 -8.52 -0.80
C ALA A 192 -8.84 -7.90 -1.88
N ARG A 193 -8.63 -8.61 -2.99
CA ARG A 193 -7.79 -8.12 -4.10
C ARG A 193 -8.47 -7.01 -4.91
N VAL A 194 -9.79 -7.01 -5.03
CA VAL A 194 -10.55 -5.90 -5.61
C VAL A 194 -10.42 -4.65 -4.73
N ARG A 195 -10.43 -4.80 -3.40
CA ARG A 195 -10.15 -3.68 -2.48
C ARG A 195 -8.71 -3.17 -2.61
N LEU A 196 -7.73 -4.07 -2.78
CA LEU A 196 -6.34 -3.69 -3.07
C LEU A 196 -6.22 -2.93 -4.41
N ALA A 197 -6.90 -3.39 -5.46
CA ALA A 197 -6.97 -2.70 -6.75
C ALA A 197 -7.57 -1.30 -6.61
N ARG A 198 -8.63 -1.14 -5.81
CA ARG A 198 -9.21 0.18 -5.51
C ARG A 198 -8.20 1.12 -4.84
N ALA A 199 -7.42 0.65 -3.87
CA ALA A 199 -6.37 1.48 -3.27
C ALA A 199 -5.28 1.89 -4.28
N VAL A 200 -4.99 1.05 -5.28
CA VAL A 200 -4.09 1.43 -6.38
C VAL A 200 -4.73 2.47 -7.31
N GLU A 201 -6.01 2.29 -7.66
CA GLU A 201 -6.82 3.26 -8.42
C GLU A 201 -6.84 4.63 -7.74
N ASP A 202 -7.05 4.65 -6.42
CA ASP A 202 -7.13 5.86 -5.61
C ASP A 202 -5.78 6.62 -5.54
N VAL A 203 -4.65 5.95 -5.77
CA VAL A 203 -3.31 6.57 -5.67
C VAL A 203 -2.70 6.93 -7.01
N LEU A 204 -2.82 6.06 -8.02
CA LEU A 204 -2.18 6.26 -9.31
C LEU A 204 -2.98 7.22 -10.19
N PRO A 205 -2.33 8.16 -10.89
CA PRO A 205 -3.04 8.99 -11.87
C PRO A 205 -3.55 8.13 -13.02
N GLY A 206 -4.81 8.36 -13.39
CA GLY A 206 -5.41 7.80 -14.59
C GLY A 206 -5.16 8.66 -15.83
N PRO A 207 -5.40 8.14 -17.04
CA PRO A 207 -5.37 8.97 -18.24
C PRO A 207 -6.51 10.00 -18.24
N ASP A 208 -6.25 11.20 -18.76
CA ASP A 208 -7.26 12.25 -18.94
C ASP A 208 -8.43 11.79 -19.84
N ARG A 209 -8.19 10.80 -20.71
CA ARG A 209 -9.20 10.11 -21.52
C ARG A 209 -8.84 8.64 -21.65
N LEU A 210 -9.77 7.76 -21.25
CA LEU A 210 -9.77 6.33 -21.56
C LEU A 210 -10.31 6.10 -22.98
#